data_AF-A0A2W0ES68-F1
#
_entry.id   AF-A0A2W0ES68-F1
#
_cell.length_a   1.000
_cell.length_b   1.000
_cell.length_c   1.000
_cell.angle_alpha   90.00
_cell.angle_beta   90.00
_cell.angle_gamma   90.00
#
_symmetry.space_group_name_H-M   'P 1'
#
loop_
_entity.id
_entity.type
_entity.pdbx_description
1 polymer ?
#
loop_
_entity_poly.entity_id
_entity_poly.type
_entity_poly.pdbx_seq_one_letter_code
_entity_poly.pdbx_strand_id
1 'polypeptide(L)'
;MHMGDYTELRRSAEAATAGVWRYGPGDGEDENPIVFVDLPQASGVAISILFEADWATDADAKFVSLANPAAVLAMIAESEVFEDGMRSLASTLGAGGYNAEALTATQLVEKVQWGVNHLADTSGRLADELRAERDQLKAENELAKMRIKELDLLFGRYILAMRSALIEEEHGKGLVAAMQWIYNALAGPGELPPEGETDSQAYFDREIVAVDRGMDEVMAFHEARRAAMSKEAQ
;
A
#
# COMPACT_ATOMS: atom_id res chain seq x y z
N MET A 1 -34.38 14.21 -10.26
CA MET A 1 -34.96 14.58 -8.95
C MET A 1 -34.04 15.64 -8.38
N HIS A 2 -34.50 16.88 -8.24
CA HIS A 2 -33.68 17.98 -7.70
C HIS A 2 -33.32 17.59 -6.26
N MET A 3 -32.03 17.36 -5.99
CA MET A 3 -31.54 17.25 -4.61
C MET A 3 -31.75 18.63 -4.00
N GLY A 4 -32.58 18.69 -2.96
CA GLY A 4 -33.38 19.86 -2.62
C GLY A 4 -32.54 21.07 -2.25
N ASP A 5 -32.76 22.19 -2.94
CA ASP A 5 -32.42 23.50 -2.38
C ASP A 5 -33.27 23.69 -1.10
N TYR A 6 -32.68 23.38 0.05
CA TYR A 6 -33.33 23.51 1.34
C TYR A 6 -33.25 24.94 1.88
N THR A 7 -32.74 25.92 1.14
CA THR A 7 -32.51 27.29 1.64
C THR A 7 -33.79 27.90 2.19
N GLU A 8 -34.91 27.81 1.45
CA GLU A 8 -36.18 28.36 1.90
C GLU A 8 -36.79 27.58 3.07
N LEU A 9 -36.64 26.25 3.06
CA LEU A 9 -37.14 25.37 4.12
C LEU A 9 -36.38 25.59 5.44
N ARG A 10 -35.04 25.66 5.35
CA ARG A 10 -34.13 25.99 6.46
C ARG A 10 -34.49 27.35 7.05
N ARG A 11 -34.59 28.39 6.20
CA ARG A 11 -34.97 29.74 6.64
C ARG A 11 -36.31 29.73 7.37
N SER A 12 -37.30 28.98 6.87
CA SER A 12 -38.62 28.90 7.48
C SER A 12 -38.60 28.15 8.82
N ALA A 13 -37.81 27.07 8.91
CA ALA A 13 -37.65 26.33 10.16
C ALA A 13 -36.87 27.13 11.22
N GLU A 14 -35.82 27.86 10.85
CA GLU A 14 -35.07 28.74 11.76
C GLU A 14 -35.92 29.90 12.31
N ALA A 15 -36.89 30.38 11.53
CA ALA A 15 -37.80 31.45 11.94
C ALA A 15 -39.00 30.96 12.78
N ALA A 16 -39.28 29.66 12.79
CA ALA A 16 -40.42 29.09 13.48
C ALA A 16 -40.19 28.98 15.00
N THR A 17 -41.28 28.86 15.78
CA THR A 17 -41.21 28.82 17.24
C THR A 17 -40.34 27.67 17.74
N ALA A 18 -39.26 28.00 18.43
CA ALA A 18 -38.34 27.02 18.99
C ALA A 18 -38.98 26.25 20.16
N GLY A 19 -38.67 24.95 20.25
CA GLY A 19 -39.16 24.07 21.31
C GLY A 19 -39.72 22.76 20.78
N VAL A 20 -40.09 21.87 21.69
CA VAL A 20 -40.71 20.58 21.33
C VAL A 20 -42.17 20.83 21.01
N TRP A 21 -42.54 20.65 19.75
CA TRP A 21 -43.93 20.71 19.32
C TRP A 21 -44.61 19.40 19.71
N ARG A 22 -45.81 19.49 20.29
CA ARG A 22 -46.59 18.37 20.77
C ARG A 22 -47.95 18.36 20.13
N TYR A 23 -48.44 17.16 19.91
CA TYR A 23 -49.79 16.90 19.45
C TYR A 23 -50.73 16.76 20.65
N GLY A 24 -51.84 17.48 20.60
CA GLY A 24 -53.01 17.30 21.47
C GLY A 24 -54.16 16.69 20.67
N PRO A 25 -54.72 15.54 21.08
CA PRO A 25 -55.85 14.92 20.38
C PRO A 25 -57.11 15.78 20.48
N GLY A 26 -57.91 15.79 19.40
CA GLY A 26 -59.29 16.24 19.49
C GLY A 26 -60.16 15.19 20.17
N ASP A 27 -61.16 15.60 20.95
CA ASP A 27 -62.06 14.68 21.66
C ASP A 27 -63.30 14.27 20.85
N GLY A 28 -63.49 14.86 19.67
CA GLY A 28 -64.53 14.50 18.70
C GLY A 28 -65.94 14.99 19.04
N GLU A 29 -66.13 15.66 20.19
CA GLU A 29 -67.42 16.24 20.56
C GLU A 29 -67.44 17.76 20.35
N ASP A 30 -66.34 18.48 20.61
CA ASP A 30 -66.19 19.91 20.26
C ASP A 30 -64.70 20.40 20.24
N GLU A 31 -63.70 19.55 20.53
CA GLU A 31 -62.28 19.94 20.50
C GLU A 31 -61.55 19.49 19.24
N ASN A 32 -60.94 20.45 18.54
CA ASN A 32 -60.09 20.21 17.38
C ASN A 32 -58.71 19.66 17.77
N PRO A 33 -58.05 18.85 16.93
CA PRO A 33 -56.67 18.46 17.17
C PRO A 33 -55.76 19.69 17.10
N ILE A 34 -54.87 19.82 18.09
CA ILE A 34 -53.97 20.97 18.23
C ILE A 34 -52.50 20.56 18.13
N VAL A 35 -51.69 21.45 17.56
CA VAL A 35 -50.23 21.42 17.73
C VAL A 35 -49.85 22.58 18.62
N PHE A 36 -49.13 22.29 19.70
CA PHE A 36 -48.71 23.30 20.66
C PHE A 36 -47.23 23.14 21.01
N VAL A 37 -46.67 24.19 21.59
CA VAL A 37 -45.29 24.20 22.08
C VAL A 37 -45.23 24.72 23.50
N ASP A 38 -44.41 24.06 24.31
CA ASP A 38 -44.07 24.51 25.66
C ASP A 38 -43.07 25.67 25.56
N LEU A 39 -43.47 26.86 25.99
CA LEU A 39 -42.63 28.05 26.08
C LEU A 39 -42.07 28.16 27.50
N PRO A 40 -40.73 28.21 27.67
CA PRO A 40 -40.13 28.47 28.96
C PRO A 40 -40.41 29.92 29.39
N GLN A 41 -40.93 30.11 30.60
CA GLN A 41 -41.08 31.42 31.23
C GLN A 41 -40.35 31.48 32.57
N ALA A 42 -40.05 32.69 33.04
CA ALA A 42 -39.33 32.94 34.29
C ALA A 42 -39.99 32.33 35.54
N SER A 43 -41.30 32.02 35.49
CA SER A 43 -42.07 31.50 36.63
C SER A 43 -42.87 30.21 36.32
N GLY A 44 -42.64 29.53 35.19
CA GLY A 44 -43.37 28.31 34.82
C GLY A 44 -43.28 27.95 33.32
N VAL A 45 -44.08 26.97 32.88
CA VAL A 45 -44.26 26.61 31.47
C VAL A 45 -45.57 27.23 30.97
N ALA A 46 -45.50 28.00 29.88
CA ALA A 46 -46.69 28.44 29.16
C ALA A 46 -46.86 27.61 27.89
N ILE A 47 -48.10 27.34 27.50
CA ILE A 47 -48.40 26.62 26.26
C ILE A 47 -48.85 27.64 25.22
N SER A 48 -48.26 27.58 24.02
CA SER A 48 -48.76 28.31 22.85
C SER A 48 -49.34 27.33 21.86
N ILE A 49 -50.62 27.52 21.51
CA ILE A 49 -51.25 26.82 20.39
C ILE A 49 -50.62 27.39 19.11
N LEU A 50 -50.03 26.53 18.29
CA LEU A 50 -49.39 26.87 17.03
C LEU A 50 -50.34 26.67 15.85
N PHE A 51 -51.19 25.64 15.94
CA PHE A 51 -52.16 25.28 14.93
C PHE A 51 -53.37 24.64 15.59
N GLU A 52 -54.56 25.15 15.25
CA GLU A 52 -55.87 24.62 15.60
C GLU A 52 -56.77 24.89 14.39
N ALA A 53 -57.34 23.84 13.82
CA ALA A 53 -58.17 23.98 12.64
C ALA A 53 -59.28 22.93 12.59
N ASP A 54 -60.51 23.39 12.37
CA ASP A 54 -61.73 22.58 12.27
C ASP A 54 -61.67 21.50 11.17
N TRP A 55 -60.75 21.63 10.22
CA TRP A 55 -60.60 20.71 9.08
C TRP A 55 -59.39 19.77 9.21
N ALA A 56 -58.53 19.97 10.21
CA ALA A 56 -57.34 19.16 10.37
C ALA A 56 -57.67 17.85 11.07
N THR A 57 -57.07 16.76 10.60
CA THR A 57 -57.19 15.47 11.27
C THR A 57 -56.12 15.32 12.37
N ASP A 58 -56.35 14.42 13.31
CA ASP A 58 -55.32 14.01 14.27
C ASP A 58 -54.04 13.51 13.59
N ALA A 59 -54.15 12.94 12.38
CA ALA A 59 -52.99 12.51 11.61
C ALA A 59 -52.16 13.71 11.12
N ASP A 60 -52.81 14.78 10.67
CA ASP A 60 -52.14 16.01 10.22
C ASP A 60 -51.43 16.69 11.40
N ALA A 61 -52.12 16.85 12.53
CA ALA A 61 -51.54 17.45 13.73
C ALA A 61 -50.37 16.62 14.29
N LYS A 62 -50.47 15.28 14.29
CA LYS A 62 -49.35 14.39 14.62
C LYS A 62 -48.17 14.59 13.70
N PHE A 63 -48.40 14.58 12.37
CA PHE A 63 -47.34 14.79 11.39
C PHE A 63 -46.63 16.13 11.61
N VAL A 64 -47.36 17.24 11.77
CA VAL A 64 -46.79 18.58 12.00
C VAL A 64 -45.98 18.64 13.30
N SER A 65 -46.46 18.00 14.38
CA SER A 65 -45.71 17.95 15.65
C SER A 65 -44.38 17.19 15.54
N LEU A 66 -44.34 16.16 14.69
CA LEU A 66 -43.14 15.36 14.41
C LEU A 66 -42.20 16.05 13.42
N ALA A 67 -42.75 16.64 12.35
CA ALA A 67 -42.05 17.44 11.35
C ALA A 67 -41.82 18.89 11.84
N ASN A 68 -41.53 19.04 13.13
CA ASN A 68 -41.28 20.34 13.74
C ASN A 68 -39.95 20.94 13.24
N PRO A 69 -39.72 22.25 13.50
CA PRO A 69 -38.55 22.94 12.98
C PRO A 69 -37.22 22.30 13.37
N ALA A 70 -37.11 21.78 14.60
CA ALA A 70 -35.90 21.12 15.08
C ALA A 70 -35.63 19.81 14.30
N ALA A 71 -36.67 19.01 14.05
CA ALA A 71 -36.56 17.78 13.26
C ALA A 71 -36.18 18.08 11.80
N VAL A 72 -36.80 19.08 11.18
CA VAL A 72 -36.50 19.51 9.81
C VAL A 72 -35.05 19.98 9.69
N LEU A 73 -34.57 20.83 10.61
CA LEU A 73 -33.18 21.31 10.60
C LEU A 73 -32.17 20.17 10.81
N ALA A 74 -32.49 19.21 11.68
CA ALA A 74 -31.65 18.04 11.88
C ALA A 74 -31.53 17.19 10.60
N MET A 75 -32.65 16.96 9.90
CA MET A 75 -32.64 16.22 8.63
C MET A 75 -31.86 16.94 7.52
N ILE A 76 -31.97 18.27 7.44
CA ILE A 76 -31.20 19.06 6.47
C ILE A 76 -29.69 18.96 6.80
N ALA A 77 -29.32 19.13 8.07
CA ALA A 77 -27.92 19.02 8.49
C ALA A 77 -27.32 17.63 8.23
N GLU A 78 -28.08 16.56 8.49
CA GLU A 78 -27.67 15.19 8.16
C GLU A 78 -27.45 15.00 6.65
N SER A 79 -28.33 15.57 5.83
CA SER A 79 -28.21 15.52 4.37
C SER A 79 -26.96 16.24 3.86
N GLU A 80 -26.63 17.41 4.40
CA GLU A 80 -25.42 18.17 4.04
C GLU A 80 -24.14 17.41 4.40
N VAL A 81 -24.08 16.82 5.61
CA VAL A 81 -22.94 15.99 6.04
C VAL A 81 -22.77 14.78 5.12
N PHE A 82 -23.87 14.15 4.71
CA PHE A 82 -23.83 13.04 3.77
C PHE A 82 -23.28 13.47 2.41
N GLU A 83 -23.72 14.60 1.87
CA GLU A 83 -23.23 15.16 0.60
C GLU A 83 -21.74 15.50 0.63
N ASP A 84 -21.27 16.14 1.71
CA ASP A 84 -19.85 16.47 1.89
C ASP A 84 -19.00 15.20 1.99
N GLY A 85 -19.47 14.19 2.74
CA GLY A 85 -18.82 12.88 2.82
C GLY A 85 -18.69 12.20 1.46
N MET A 86 -19.75 12.25 0.64
CA MET A 86 -19.74 11.71 -0.72
C MET A 86 -18.73 12.42 -1.63
N ARG A 87 -18.64 13.76 -1.57
CA ARG A 87 -17.65 14.53 -2.35
C ARG A 87 -16.22 14.19 -1.95
N SER A 88 -15.95 14.09 -0.65
CA SER A 88 -14.64 13.72 -0.11
C SER A 88 -14.19 12.33 -0.57
N LEU A 89 -15.09 11.35 -0.54
CA LEU A 89 -14.82 9.99 -1.04
C LEU A 89 -14.51 9.97 -2.53
N ALA A 90 -15.29 10.68 -3.36
CA ALA A 90 -15.06 10.75 -4.80
C ALA A 90 -13.69 11.38 -5.14
N SER A 91 -13.28 12.42 -4.39
CA SER A 91 -11.96 13.03 -4.54
C SER A 91 -10.83 12.07 -4.15
N THR A 92 -10.97 11.37 -3.02
CA THR A 92 -9.92 10.49 -2.47
C THR A 92 -9.68 9.27 -3.37
N LEU A 93 -10.71 8.74 -4.00
CA LEU A 93 -10.63 7.58 -4.89
C LEU A 93 -10.10 7.91 -6.29
N GLY A 94 -9.52 9.10 -6.49
CA GLY A 94 -8.85 9.46 -7.74
C GLY A 94 -9.79 9.57 -8.93
N ALA A 95 -11.10 9.76 -8.72
CA ALA A 95 -12.10 9.91 -9.77
C ALA A 95 -12.06 11.29 -10.45
N GLY A 96 -10.86 11.83 -10.67
CA GLY A 96 -10.52 12.99 -11.48
C GLY A 96 -11.48 14.17 -11.36
N GLY A 97 -11.18 15.12 -10.47
CA GLY A 97 -11.70 16.49 -10.51
C GLY A 97 -13.19 16.60 -10.85
N TYR A 98 -14.07 16.24 -9.91
CA TYR A 98 -15.49 16.41 -10.15
C TYR A 98 -15.90 17.88 -9.95
N ASN A 99 -16.01 18.62 -11.05
CA ASN A 99 -16.57 19.98 -11.11
C ASN A 99 -18.09 19.96 -11.35
N ALA A 100 -18.85 19.06 -10.72
CA ALA A 100 -20.31 19.11 -10.85
C ALA A 100 -20.98 19.50 -9.54
N GLU A 101 -21.96 20.39 -9.66
CA GLU A 101 -22.67 21.03 -8.56
C GLU A 101 -23.49 20.04 -7.72
N ALA A 102 -23.84 18.85 -8.27
CA ALA A 102 -24.50 17.75 -7.59
C ALA A 102 -23.98 16.36 -8.05
N LEU A 103 -24.00 15.38 -7.14
CA LEU A 103 -23.65 13.97 -7.40
C LEU A 103 -24.80 13.08 -6.92
N THR A 104 -25.38 12.27 -7.82
CA THR A 104 -26.39 11.29 -7.41
C THR A 104 -25.73 10.05 -6.79
N ALA A 105 -26.44 9.35 -5.93
CA ALA A 105 -25.95 8.11 -5.31
C ALA A 105 -25.49 7.07 -6.35
N THR A 106 -26.18 6.94 -7.48
CA THR A 106 -25.81 6.03 -8.57
C THR A 106 -24.47 6.40 -9.20
N GLN A 107 -24.26 7.69 -9.50
CA GLN A 107 -23.01 8.18 -10.09
C GLN A 107 -21.83 8.03 -9.12
N LEU A 108 -22.06 8.15 -7.81
CA LEU A 108 -21.04 7.86 -6.80
C LEU A 108 -20.64 6.39 -6.82
N VAL A 109 -21.62 5.48 -6.78
CA VAL A 109 -21.38 4.03 -6.77
C VAL A 109 -20.56 3.60 -7.98
N GLU A 110 -20.92 4.06 -9.18
CA GLU A 110 -20.18 3.75 -10.42
C GLU A 110 -18.72 4.19 -10.34
N LYS A 111 -18.46 5.37 -9.80
CA LYS A 111 -17.10 5.92 -9.67
C LYS A 111 -16.28 5.23 -8.60
N VAL A 112 -16.88 4.95 -7.44
CA VAL A 112 -16.24 4.19 -6.37
C VAL A 112 -15.87 2.80 -6.91
N GLN A 113 -16.79 2.15 -7.62
CA GLN A 113 -16.55 0.86 -8.23
C GLN A 113 -15.41 0.92 -9.26
N TRP A 114 -15.37 1.96 -10.09
CA TRP A 114 -14.24 2.18 -11.01
C TRP A 114 -12.90 2.36 -10.28
N GLY A 115 -12.84 3.23 -9.27
CA GLY A 115 -11.63 3.51 -8.52
C GLY A 115 -11.12 2.28 -7.76
N VAL A 116 -12.04 1.51 -7.15
CA VAL A 116 -11.72 0.25 -6.47
C VAL A 116 -11.19 -0.79 -7.46
N ASN A 117 -11.84 -0.96 -8.61
CA ASN A 117 -11.36 -1.88 -9.65
C ASN A 117 -9.97 -1.46 -10.16
N HIS A 118 -9.78 -0.18 -10.46
CA HIS A 118 -8.51 0.33 -10.94
C HIS A 118 -7.37 0.15 -9.92
N LEU A 119 -7.65 0.39 -8.64
CA LEU A 119 -6.71 0.16 -7.56
C LEU A 119 -6.40 -1.34 -7.40
N ALA A 120 -7.41 -2.21 -7.48
CA ALA A 120 -7.24 -3.65 -7.39
C ALA A 120 -6.37 -4.17 -8.55
N ASP A 121 -6.63 -3.72 -9.77
CA ASP A 121 -5.85 -4.07 -10.96
C ASP A 121 -4.41 -3.60 -10.84
N THR A 122 -4.20 -2.34 -10.43
CA THR A 122 -2.86 -1.77 -10.26
C THR A 122 -2.08 -2.49 -9.16
N SER A 123 -2.74 -2.78 -8.04
CA SER A 123 -2.14 -3.53 -6.93
C SER A 123 -1.82 -4.96 -7.32
N GLY A 124 -2.69 -5.60 -8.11
CA GLY A 124 -2.46 -6.93 -8.68
C GLY A 124 -1.22 -6.96 -9.57
N ARG A 125 -1.12 -6.00 -10.51
CA ARG A 125 0.05 -5.88 -11.39
C ARG A 125 1.35 -5.67 -10.60
N LEU A 126 1.36 -4.77 -9.63
CA LEU A 126 2.53 -4.52 -8.77
C LEU A 126 2.91 -5.77 -7.97
N ALA A 127 1.93 -6.51 -7.44
CA ALA A 127 2.18 -7.74 -6.73
C ALA A 127 2.79 -8.83 -7.63
N ASP A 128 2.36 -8.92 -8.88
CA ASP A 128 2.89 -9.87 -9.85
C ASP A 128 4.30 -9.47 -10.33
N GLU A 129 4.56 -8.19 -10.56
CA GLU A 129 5.90 -7.66 -10.86
C GLU A 129 6.89 -7.95 -9.73
N LEU A 130 6.52 -7.67 -8.47
CA LEU A 130 7.34 -7.98 -7.31
C LEU A 130 7.59 -9.48 -7.13
N ARG A 131 6.59 -10.32 -7.43
CA ARG A 131 6.76 -11.78 -7.38
C ARG A 131 7.75 -12.24 -8.44
N ALA A 132 7.64 -11.73 -9.66
CA ALA A 132 8.53 -12.05 -10.78
C ALA A 132 9.98 -11.63 -10.47
N GLU A 133 10.19 -10.40 -10.01
CA GLU A 133 11.51 -9.91 -9.61
C GLU A 133 12.11 -10.75 -8.48
N ARG A 134 11.31 -11.06 -7.45
CA ARG A 134 11.75 -11.92 -6.34
C ARG A 134 12.15 -13.31 -6.81
N ASP A 135 11.40 -13.90 -7.74
CA ASP A 135 11.71 -15.23 -8.29
C ASP A 135 12.97 -15.21 -9.17
N GLN A 136 13.15 -14.14 -9.95
CA GLN A 136 14.39 -13.90 -10.70
C GLN A 136 15.60 -13.76 -9.76
N LEU A 137 15.51 -12.90 -8.74
CA LEU A 137 16.59 -12.70 -7.77
C LEU A 137 16.92 -13.99 -7.01
N LYS A 138 15.93 -14.82 -6.69
CA LYS A 138 16.16 -16.15 -6.10
C LYS A 138 16.93 -17.07 -7.06
N ALA A 139 16.54 -17.11 -8.33
CA ALA A 139 17.22 -17.93 -9.33
C ALA A 139 18.67 -17.48 -9.54
N GLU A 140 18.90 -16.17 -9.64
CA GLU A 140 20.25 -15.59 -9.75
C GLU A 140 21.09 -15.85 -8.49
N ASN A 141 20.49 -15.77 -7.30
CA ASN A 141 21.17 -16.07 -6.04
C ASN A 141 21.58 -17.55 -5.95
N GLU A 142 20.70 -18.48 -6.34
CA GLU A 142 21.05 -19.91 -6.37
C GLU A 142 22.14 -20.20 -7.40
N LEU A 143 22.10 -19.57 -8.57
CA LEU A 143 23.17 -19.69 -9.56
C LEU A 143 24.51 -19.17 -8.99
N ALA A 144 24.51 -18.02 -8.32
CA ALA A 144 25.70 -17.46 -7.70
C ALA A 144 26.26 -18.37 -6.60
N LYS A 145 25.41 -18.96 -5.75
CA LYS A 145 25.82 -19.96 -4.75
C LYS A 145 26.47 -21.18 -5.39
N MET A 146 25.90 -21.69 -6.47
CA MET A 146 26.47 -22.85 -7.16
C MET A 146 27.81 -22.51 -7.82
N ARG A 147 27.98 -21.32 -8.38
CA ARG A 147 29.28 -20.85 -8.91
C ARG A 147 30.33 -20.71 -7.81
N ILE A 148 29.98 -20.16 -6.65
CA ILE A 148 30.89 -20.08 -5.50
C ILE A 148 31.30 -21.49 -5.06
N LYS A 149 30.33 -22.40 -4.94
CA LYS A 149 30.61 -23.80 -4.59
C LYS A 149 31.50 -24.50 -5.63
N GLU A 150 31.28 -24.26 -6.91
CA GLU A 150 32.13 -24.77 -7.99
C GLU A 150 33.58 -24.27 -7.85
N LEU A 151 33.78 -22.97 -7.62
CA LEU A 151 35.10 -22.39 -7.37
C LEU A 151 35.78 -23.01 -6.14
N ASP A 152 35.06 -23.12 -5.01
CA ASP A 152 35.58 -23.74 -3.78
C ASP A 152 36.06 -25.19 -4.02
N LEU A 153 35.30 -25.95 -4.80
CA LEU A 153 35.65 -27.33 -5.14
C LEU A 153 36.85 -27.41 -6.09
N LEU A 154 36.95 -26.51 -7.06
CA LEU A 154 38.12 -26.40 -7.96
C LEU A 154 39.39 -26.05 -7.18
N PHE A 155 39.33 -25.03 -6.31
CA PHE A 155 40.45 -24.70 -5.41
C PHE A 155 40.81 -25.88 -4.50
N GLY A 156 39.82 -26.56 -3.94
CA GLY A 156 40.03 -27.76 -3.13
C GLY A 156 40.76 -28.88 -3.90
N ARG A 157 40.38 -29.11 -5.17
CA ARG A 157 41.05 -30.07 -6.06
C ARG A 157 42.51 -29.69 -6.31
N TYR A 158 42.80 -28.41 -6.61
CA TYR A 158 44.17 -27.96 -6.84
C TYR A 158 45.05 -28.09 -5.60
N ILE A 159 44.54 -27.68 -4.43
CA ILE A 159 45.26 -27.84 -3.16
C ILE A 159 45.53 -29.32 -2.87
N LEU A 160 44.56 -30.20 -3.11
CA LEU A 160 44.73 -31.64 -2.92
C LEU A 160 45.81 -32.21 -3.85
N ALA A 161 45.81 -31.82 -5.12
CA ALA A 161 46.83 -32.24 -6.08
C ALA A 161 48.24 -31.76 -5.68
N MET A 162 48.37 -30.52 -5.21
CA MET A 162 49.64 -29.98 -4.69
C MET A 162 50.12 -30.76 -3.47
N ARG A 163 49.23 -31.11 -2.53
CA ARG A 163 49.57 -31.96 -1.38
C ARG A 163 49.99 -33.37 -1.80
N SER A 164 49.30 -33.96 -2.79
CA SER A 164 49.67 -35.27 -3.34
C SER A 164 51.03 -35.24 -4.02
N ALA A 165 51.35 -34.17 -4.75
CA ALA A 165 52.67 -33.99 -5.37
C ALA A 165 53.79 -33.96 -4.31
N LEU A 166 53.62 -33.22 -3.21
CA LEU A 166 54.60 -33.20 -2.11
C LEU A 166 54.80 -34.59 -1.48
N ILE A 167 53.71 -35.35 -1.27
CA ILE A 167 53.79 -36.73 -0.75
C ILE A 167 54.52 -37.65 -1.74
N GLU A 168 54.24 -37.53 -3.04
CA GLU A 168 54.87 -38.35 -4.08
C GLU A 168 56.36 -38.02 -4.25
N GLU A 169 56.74 -36.75 -4.06
CA GLU A 169 58.14 -36.32 -4.01
C GLU A 169 58.88 -36.93 -2.81
N GLU A 170 58.32 -36.80 -1.60
CA GLU A 170 59.00 -37.17 -0.36
C GLU A 170 59.03 -38.69 -0.12
N HIS A 171 57.98 -39.39 -0.53
CA HIS A 171 57.76 -40.79 -0.16
C HIS A 171 57.45 -41.72 -1.35
N GLY A 172 57.26 -41.16 -2.54
CA GLY A 172 56.82 -41.89 -3.73
C GLY A 172 57.94 -42.09 -4.75
N LYS A 173 57.58 -41.94 -6.02
CA LYS A 173 58.48 -42.17 -7.17
C LYS A 173 59.30 -40.92 -7.55
N GLY A 174 59.32 -39.90 -6.69
CA GLY A 174 60.10 -38.69 -6.88
C GLY A 174 59.44 -37.66 -7.80
N LEU A 175 60.21 -36.61 -8.14
CA LEU A 175 59.72 -35.36 -8.74
C LEU A 175 58.91 -35.52 -10.03
N VAL A 176 59.30 -36.43 -10.92
CA VAL A 176 58.58 -36.64 -12.20
C VAL A 176 57.17 -37.19 -11.96
N ALA A 177 57.03 -38.11 -11.01
CA ALA A 177 55.71 -38.64 -10.63
C ALA A 177 54.89 -37.59 -9.87
N ALA A 178 55.53 -36.77 -9.04
CA ALA A 178 54.89 -35.66 -8.34
C ALA A 178 54.26 -34.65 -9.32
N MET A 179 54.97 -34.30 -10.41
CA MET A 179 54.45 -33.39 -11.44
C MET A 179 53.19 -33.92 -12.13
N GLN A 180 53.05 -35.24 -12.25
CA GLN A 180 51.85 -35.84 -12.86
C GLN A 180 50.58 -35.54 -12.05
N TRP A 181 50.66 -35.43 -10.72
CA TRP A 181 49.53 -35.02 -9.88
C TRP A 181 49.06 -33.60 -10.20
N ILE A 182 50.00 -32.67 -10.41
CA ILE A 182 49.70 -31.28 -10.80
C ILE A 182 49.08 -31.24 -12.20
N TYR A 183 49.67 -31.93 -13.18
CA TYR A 183 49.16 -31.95 -14.56
C TYR A 183 47.74 -32.52 -14.65
N ASN A 184 47.45 -33.61 -13.92
CA ASN A 184 46.12 -34.21 -13.89
C ASN A 184 45.05 -33.30 -13.27
N ALA A 185 45.46 -32.35 -12.43
CA ALA A 185 44.53 -31.39 -11.83
C ALA A 185 44.16 -30.26 -12.80
N LEU A 186 45.10 -29.83 -13.65
CA LEU A 186 44.97 -28.72 -14.61
C LEU A 186 44.31 -29.11 -15.96
N ALA A 187 43.55 -30.20 -16.02
CA ALA A 187 43.05 -30.76 -17.28
C ALA A 187 41.67 -30.22 -17.73
N GLY A 188 41.35 -28.95 -17.43
CA GLY A 188 40.19 -28.21 -17.96
C GLY A 188 40.55 -27.30 -19.15
N PRO A 189 39.57 -26.87 -19.98
CA PRO A 189 39.83 -25.92 -21.07
C PRO A 189 40.48 -24.62 -20.55
N GLY A 190 41.67 -24.27 -21.07
CA GLY A 190 42.39 -23.04 -20.72
C GLY A 190 43.22 -23.09 -19.43
N GLU A 191 43.30 -24.25 -18.74
CA GLU A 191 44.07 -24.39 -17.50
C GLU A 191 45.56 -24.70 -17.71
N LEU A 192 45.94 -25.17 -18.90
CA LEU A 192 47.33 -25.38 -19.30
C LEU A 192 47.89 -24.16 -20.06
N PRO A 193 49.20 -23.89 -19.95
CA PRO A 193 49.81 -22.81 -20.73
C PRO A 193 49.66 -23.05 -22.24
N PRO A 194 49.66 -21.99 -23.06
CA PRO A 194 49.61 -22.10 -24.51
C PRO A 194 50.76 -22.95 -25.07
N GLU A 195 50.49 -23.63 -26.18
CA GLU A 195 51.50 -24.41 -26.89
C GLU A 195 52.66 -23.51 -27.36
N GLY A 196 53.90 -23.92 -27.09
CA GLY A 196 55.10 -23.16 -27.46
C GLY A 196 55.58 -22.14 -26.42
N GLU A 197 54.87 -21.96 -25.31
CA GLU A 197 55.38 -21.20 -24.17
C GLU A 197 56.54 -21.96 -23.50
N THR A 198 57.70 -21.30 -23.33
CA THR A 198 58.93 -21.96 -22.82
C THR A 198 59.55 -21.23 -21.63
N ASP A 199 59.20 -19.97 -21.40
CA ASP A 199 59.73 -19.18 -20.29
C ASP A 199 58.68 -19.07 -19.18
N SER A 200 58.83 -19.89 -18.14
CA SER A 200 57.87 -19.96 -17.04
C SER A 200 57.77 -18.66 -16.23
N GLN A 201 58.89 -17.93 -16.08
CA GLN A 201 58.89 -16.70 -15.29
C GLN A 201 58.20 -15.58 -16.07
N ALA A 202 58.55 -15.42 -17.36
CA ALA A 202 57.89 -14.43 -18.21
C ALA A 202 56.39 -14.70 -18.39
N TYR A 203 55.97 -15.97 -18.46
CA TYR A 203 54.57 -16.36 -18.45
C TYR A 203 53.87 -15.92 -17.15
N PHE A 204 54.43 -16.30 -15.99
CA PHE A 204 53.82 -15.97 -14.70
C PHE A 204 53.69 -14.46 -14.49
N ASP A 205 54.75 -13.71 -14.75
CA ASP A 205 54.78 -12.25 -14.58
C ASP A 205 53.74 -11.54 -15.46
N ARG A 206 53.43 -12.11 -16.63
CA ARG A 206 52.39 -11.60 -17.54
C ARG A 206 50.98 -11.91 -17.04
N GLU A 207 50.71 -13.15 -16.65
CA GLU A 207 49.36 -13.61 -16.31
C GLU A 207 48.90 -13.14 -14.91
N ILE A 208 49.82 -13.03 -13.94
CA ILE A 208 49.49 -12.66 -12.54
C ILE A 208 48.87 -11.27 -12.44
N VAL A 209 49.21 -10.35 -13.36
CA VAL A 209 48.70 -8.97 -13.38
C VAL A 209 47.17 -8.90 -13.42
N ALA A 210 46.53 -9.80 -14.17
CA ALA A 210 45.07 -9.83 -14.25
C ALA A 210 44.45 -10.34 -12.94
N VAL A 211 45.09 -11.31 -12.29
CA VAL A 211 44.65 -11.88 -11.01
C VAL A 211 44.78 -10.85 -9.89
N ASP A 212 45.93 -10.18 -9.78
CA ASP A 212 46.19 -9.16 -8.77
C ASP A 212 45.21 -7.99 -8.89
N ARG A 213 44.96 -7.52 -10.12
CA ARG A 213 43.95 -6.49 -10.37
C ARG A 213 42.56 -6.93 -9.90
N GLY A 214 42.14 -8.15 -10.25
CA GLY A 214 40.85 -8.68 -9.80
C GLY A 214 40.75 -8.80 -8.28
N MET A 215 41.84 -9.16 -7.61
CA MET A 215 41.90 -9.20 -6.16
C MET A 215 41.76 -7.80 -5.55
N ASP A 216 42.44 -6.80 -6.10
CA ASP A 216 42.32 -5.40 -5.66
C ASP A 216 40.88 -4.89 -5.79
N GLU A 217 40.20 -5.19 -6.90
CA GLU A 217 38.79 -4.85 -7.11
C GLU A 217 37.86 -5.46 -6.05
N VAL A 218 38.06 -6.73 -5.72
CA VAL A 218 37.29 -7.44 -4.67
C VAL A 218 37.55 -6.83 -3.29
N MET A 219 38.81 -6.52 -2.97
CA MET A 219 39.17 -5.92 -1.69
C MET A 219 38.58 -4.52 -1.52
N ALA A 220 38.62 -3.70 -2.57
CA ALA A 220 38.01 -2.38 -2.60
C ALA A 220 36.48 -2.46 -2.39
N PHE A 221 35.81 -3.42 -3.03
CA PHE A 221 34.38 -3.66 -2.82
C PHE A 221 34.06 -3.99 -1.35
N HIS A 222 34.83 -4.89 -0.73
CA HIS A 222 34.62 -5.28 0.67
C HIS A 222 34.84 -4.12 1.64
N GLU A 223 35.85 -3.28 1.38
CA GLU A 223 36.11 -2.09 2.18
C GLU A 223 34.95 -1.09 2.10
N ALA A 224 34.51 -0.76 0.88
CA ALA A 224 33.37 0.13 0.66
C ALA A 224 32.10 -0.38 1.35
N ARG A 225 31.83 -1.68 1.25
CA ARG A 225 30.67 -2.32 1.90
C ARG A 225 30.73 -2.24 3.42
N ARG A 226 31.90 -2.50 4.04
CA ARG A 226 32.07 -2.36 5.50
C ARG A 226 31.83 -0.93 5.95
N ALA A 227 32.36 0.05 5.21
CA ALA A 227 32.17 1.46 5.52
C ALA A 227 30.70 1.90 5.42
N ALA A 228 29.95 1.41 4.42
CA ALA A 228 28.53 1.70 4.27
C ALA A 228 27.70 1.14 5.44
N MET A 229 27.89 -0.13 5.80
CA MET A 229 27.15 -0.77 6.90
C MET A 229 27.44 -0.12 8.26
N SER A 230 28.67 0.39 8.47
CA SER A 230 29.01 1.11 9.70
C SER A 230 28.32 2.46 9.83
N LYS A 231 27.95 3.10 8.72
CA LYS A 231 27.23 4.39 8.71
C LYS A 231 25.73 4.22 8.94
N GLU A 232 25.13 3.13 8.47
CA GLU A 232 23.72 2.81 8.70
C GLU A 232 23.41 2.40 10.14
N ALA A 233 24.43 1.98 10.90
CA ALA A 233 24.31 1.59 12.30
C ALA A 233 24.46 2.75 13.32
N GLN A 234 24.77 3.97 12.86
CA GLN A 234 24.90 5.20 13.68
C GLN A 234 23.69 6.11 13.50
#